data_AF-A0A3D1R6S3-F1
#
_entry.id   AF-A0A3D1R6S3-F1
#
_cell.length_a   1.000
_cell.length_b   1.000
_cell.length_c   1.000
_cell.angle_alpha   90.00
_cell.angle_beta   90.00
_cell.angle_gamma   90.00
#
_symmetry.space_group_name_H-M   'P 1'
#
loop_
_entity.id
_entity.type
_entity.pdbx_description
1 polymer ?
#
loop_
_entity_poly.entity_id
_entity_poly.type
_entity_poly.pdbx_seq_one_letter_code
_entity_poly.pdbx_strand_id
1 'polypeptide(L)'
;YLVKFAGDALLSFHPGERHSAWGCTSAVQMQREMERVASVLKRNLAVRIGVASGEFELVTVGTRSGRLDCFCAGDAAMRALAAADHAGPGEIVLDAEGLPRGPFRAGPQLVELACGDEVLAPDPIP
;
A
#
# COMPACT_ATOMS: atom_id res chain seq x y z
N TYR A 1 11.33 2.08 -2.83
CA TYR A 1 10.19 2.11 -1.89
C TYR A 1 10.74 2.29 -0.48
N LEU A 2 10.07 3.08 0.37
CA LEU A 2 10.35 3.06 1.82
C LEU A 2 9.22 2.29 2.49
N VAL A 3 9.57 1.51 3.51
CA VAL A 3 8.63 0.74 4.31
C VAL A 3 8.79 1.14 5.77
N LYS A 4 7.69 1.52 6.43
CA LYS A 4 7.63 1.74 7.88
C LYS A 4 6.67 0.74 8.50
N PHE A 5 7.14 0.05 9.54
CA PHE A 5 6.33 -0.80 10.39
C PHE A 5 5.89 0.00 11.62
N ALA A 6 4.62 -0.09 11.98
CA ALA A 6 4.08 0.49 13.20
C ALA A 6 3.00 -0.44 13.78
N GLY A 7 3.32 -1.14 14.87
CA GLY A 7 2.43 -2.17 15.41
C GLY A 7 2.24 -3.32 14.42
N ASP A 8 0.99 -3.60 14.08
CA ASP A 8 0.58 -4.60 13.08
C ASP A 8 0.36 -3.99 11.67
N ALA A 9 0.66 -2.70 11.50
CA ALA A 9 0.51 -2.00 10.24
C ALA A 9 1.83 -1.85 9.47
N LEU A 10 1.70 -1.88 8.14
CA LEU A 10 2.76 -1.62 7.18
C LEU A 10 2.38 -0.40 6.34
N LEU A 11 3.28 0.57 6.23
CA LEU A 11 3.16 1.68 5.29
C LEU A 11 4.26 1.57 4.24
N SER A 12 3.87 1.57 2.96
CA SER A 12 4.80 1.64 1.82
C SER A 12 4.46 2.82 0.91
N PHE A 13 5.47 3.53 0.43
CA PHE A 13 5.30 4.54 -0.63
C PHE A 13 6.15 4.24 -1.85
N HIS A 14 5.63 4.65 -3.00
CA HIS A 14 6.23 4.46 -4.32
C HIS A 14 6.32 5.84 -4.99
N PRO A 15 7.52 6.36 -5.28
CA PRO A 15 7.67 7.62 -6.03
C PRO A 15 7.68 7.38 -7.55
N GLY A 16 7.58 8.47 -8.32
CA GLY A 16 7.75 8.47 -9.78
C GLY A 16 6.46 8.16 -10.56
N GLU A 17 6.50 8.34 -11.87
CA GLU A 17 5.33 8.28 -12.78
C GLU A 17 4.49 7.00 -12.67
N ARG A 18 5.11 5.89 -12.27
CA ARG A 18 4.45 4.57 -12.14
C ARG A 18 3.99 4.26 -10.71
N HIS A 19 3.93 5.25 -9.82
CA HIS A 19 3.64 5.06 -8.40
C HIS A 19 2.34 4.30 -8.14
N SER A 20 1.27 4.62 -8.88
CA SER A 20 -0.06 4.00 -8.69
C SER A 20 -0.03 2.52 -9.07
N ALA A 21 0.64 2.20 -10.17
CA ALA A 21 0.77 0.82 -10.64
C ALA A 21 1.60 -0.03 -9.67
N TRP A 22 2.70 0.53 -9.16
CA TRP A 22 3.51 -0.10 -8.13
C TRP A 22 2.78 -0.28 -6.80
N GLY A 23 2.02 0.72 -6.36
CA GLY A 23 1.23 0.65 -5.13
C GLY A 23 0.17 -0.45 -5.19
N CYS A 24 -0.57 -0.54 -6.29
CA CYS A 24 -1.58 -1.57 -6.47
C CYS A 24 -0.97 -2.97 -6.67
N THR A 25 0.13 -3.08 -7.43
CA THR A 25 0.86 -4.35 -7.55
C THR A 25 1.29 -4.84 -6.17
N SER A 26 1.86 -3.96 -5.35
CA SER A 26 2.29 -4.29 -3.99
C SER A 26 1.11 -4.73 -3.11
N ALA A 27 -0.04 -4.06 -3.23
CA ALA A 27 -1.27 -4.45 -2.53
C ALA A 27 -1.76 -5.86 -2.92
N VAL A 28 -1.78 -6.17 -4.22
CA VAL A 28 -2.17 -7.49 -4.73
C VAL A 28 -1.21 -8.58 -4.25
N GLN A 29 0.11 -8.32 -4.33
CA GLN A 29 1.12 -9.30 -3.88
C GLN A 29 1.06 -9.51 -2.37
N MET A 30 0.85 -8.45 -1.59
CA MET A 30 0.69 -8.55 -0.14
C MET A 30 -0.52 -9.42 0.25
N GLN A 31 -1.66 -9.26 -0.43
CA GLN A 31 -2.81 -10.14 -0.19
C GLN A 31 -2.50 -11.60 -0.50
N ARG A 32 -1.93 -11.89 -1.68
CA ARG A 32 -1.57 -13.26 -2.08
C ARG A 32 -0.59 -13.89 -1.09
N GLU A 33 0.37 -13.12 -0.62
CA GLU A 33 1.35 -13.58 0.36
C GLU A 33 0.70 -13.83 1.72
N MET A 34 -0.25 -12.98 2.14
CA MET A 34 -1.01 -13.20 3.37
C MET A 34 -1.87 -14.48 3.28
N GLU A 35 -2.53 -14.74 2.16
CA GLU A 35 -3.27 -15.99 1.92
C GLU A 35 -2.35 -17.22 2.01
N ARG A 36 -1.16 -17.12 1.42
CA ARG A 36 -0.13 -18.18 1.49
C ARG A 36 0.30 -18.43 2.93
N VAL A 37 0.61 -17.37 3.68
CA VAL A 37 1.01 -17.44 5.09
C VAL A 37 -0.13 -18.00 5.96
N ALA A 38 -1.37 -17.55 5.76
CA ALA A 38 -2.56 -18.06 6.44
C ALA A 38 -2.70 -19.58 6.26
N SER A 39 -2.53 -20.06 5.03
CA SER A 39 -2.58 -21.47 4.67
C SER A 39 -1.49 -22.29 5.37
N VAL A 40 -0.23 -21.83 5.30
CA VAL A 40 0.92 -22.50 5.94
C VAL A 40 0.73 -22.60 7.46
N LEU A 41 0.25 -21.52 8.08
CA LEU A 41 0.03 -21.46 9.52
C LEU A 41 -1.27 -22.15 9.98
N LYS A 42 -2.14 -22.54 9.03
CA LYS A 42 -3.50 -23.05 9.30
C LYS A 42 -4.30 -22.11 10.20
N ARG A 43 -4.19 -20.80 9.95
CA ARG A 43 -4.87 -19.74 10.69
C ARG A 43 -5.67 -18.89 9.71
N ASN A 44 -6.75 -18.29 10.21
CA ASN A 44 -7.46 -17.26 9.47
C ASN A 44 -6.70 -15.93 9.65
N LEU A 45 -5.85 -15.60 8.69
CA LEU A 45 -5.13 -14.34 8.63
C LEU A 45 -5.56 -13.59 7.37
N ALA A 46 -5.83 -12.30 7.54
CA ALA A 46 -6.22 -11.42 6.47
C ALA A 46 -5.67 -10.02 6.74
N VAL A 47 -5.32 -9.31 5.67
CA VAL A 47 -4.88 -7.92 5.73
C VAL A 47 -5.95 -7.01 5.15
N ARG A 48 -6.04 -5.80 5.69
CA ARG A 48 -6.82 -4.69 5.15
C ARG A 48 -5.84 -3.75 4.46
N ILE A 49 -6.06 -3.41 3.20
CA ILE A 49 -5.11 -2.60 2.44
C ILE A 49 -5.81 -1.37 1.88
N GLY A 50 -5.24 -0.19 2.11
CA GLY A 50 -5.64 1.06 1.48
C GLY A 50 -4.53 1.56 0.56
N VAL A 51 -4.89 2.00 -0.63
CA VAL A 51 -3.96 2.60 -1.59
C VAL A 51 -4.50 3.97 -1.97
N ALA A 52 -3.69 5.01 -1.79
CA ALA A 52 -4.00 6.33 -2.32
C ALA A 52 -2.80 6.90 -3.07
N SER A 53 -3.08 7.78 -4.03
CA SER A 53 -2.06 8.54 -4.76
C SER A 53 -2.28 10.03 -4.62
N GLY A 54 -1.20 10.80 -4.64
CA GLY A 54 -1.21 12.25 -4.55
C GLY A 54 -0.01 12.76 -3.76
N GLU A 55 0.04 14.06 -3.56
CA GLU A 55 1.10 14.71 -2.80
C GLU A 55 1.01 14.36 -1.31
N PHE A 56 2.17 14.15 -0.70
CA PHE A 56 2.34 13.92 0.72
C PHE A 56 3.76 14.36 1.12
N GLU A 57 3.95 14.74 2.37
CA GLU A 57 5.26 15.10 2.88
C GLU A 57 5.91 13.96 3.67
N LEU A 58 7.24 13.83 3.53
CA LEU A 58 8.06 13.04 4.46
C LEU A 58 8.67 13.98 5.49
N VAL A 59 8.15 13.90 6.71
CA VAL A 59 8.56 14.77 7.82
C VAL A 59 9.43 13.99 8.78
N THR A 60 10.63 14.51 9.07
CA THR A 60 11.50 13.97 10.12
C THR A 60 11.36 14.79 11.39
N VAL A 61 10.98 14.15 12.50
CA VAL A 61 10.84 14.77 13.82
C VAL A 61 11.94 14.24 14.73
N GLY A 62 12.66 15.16 15.37
CA GLY A 62 13.70 14.84 16.34
C GLY A 62 13.23 15.02 17.78
N THR A 63 13.71 14.16 18.66
CA THR A 63 13.61 14.35 20.11
C THR A 63 14.86 15.05 20.66
N ARG A 64 14.77 15.61 21.88
CA ARG A 64 15.93 16.24 22.55
C ARG A 64 17.14 15.30 22.72
N SER A 65 16.93 13.99 22.75
CA SER A 65 17.99 12.98 22.83
C SER A 65 18.67 12.69 21.48
N GLY A 66 18.25 13.34 20.40
CA GLY A 66 18.81 13.14 19.06
C GLY A 66 18.18 11.99 18.26
N ARG A 67 17.18 11.29 18.81
CA ARG A 67 16.43 10.27 18.04
C ARG A 67 15.55 10.94 17.00
N LEU A 68 15.68 10.51 15.75
CA LEU A 68 14.89 10.96 14.61
C LEU A 68 13.83 9.91 14.24
N ASP A 69 12.60 10.35 13.99
CA ASP A 69 11.52 9.55 13.42
C ASP A 69 11.01 10.19 12.13
N CYS A 70 10.77 9.38 11.10
CA CYS A 70 10.18 9.84 9.84
C CYS A 70 8.69 9.48 9.77
N PHE A 71 7.86 10.39 9.28
CA PHE A 71 6.41 10.25 9.16
C PHE A 71 5.96 10.72 7.77
N CYS A 72 4.91 10.08 7.24
CA CYS A 72 4.18 10.60 6.10
C CYS A 72 3.06 11.53 6.62
N ALA A 73 2.95 12.72 6.05
CA ALA A 73 1.91 13.70 6.33
C ALA A 73 1.22 14.13 5.02
N GLY A 74 0.08 14.81 5.13
CA GLY A 74 -0.67 15.32 3.98
C GLY A 74 -1.85 14.44 3.56
N ASP A 75 -2.66 14.97 2.65
CA ASP A 75 -3.98 14.42 2.31
C ASP A 75 -3.89 13.02 1.71
N ALA A 76 -2.91 12.73 0.85
CA ALA A 76 -2.77 11.40 0.27
C ALA A 76 -2.45 10.34 1.33
N ALA A 77 -1.62 10.67 2.33
CA ALA A 77 -1.32 9.77 3.44
C ALA A 77 -2.57 9.49 4.29
N MET A 78 -3.36 10.53 4.59
CA MET A 78 -4.60 10.38 5.34
C MET A 78 -5.67 9.60 4.57
N ARG A 79 -5.77 9.79 3.26
CA ARG A 79 -6.68 9.01 2.40
C ARG A 79 -6.27 7.54 2.29
N ALA A 80 -4.96 7.24 2.22
CA ALA A 80 -4.48 5.86 2.26
C ALA A 80 -4.88 5.16 3.57
N LEU A 81 -4.73 5.87 4.70
CA LEU A 81 -5.17 5.37 6.00
C LEU A 81 -6.69 5.15 6.06
N ALA A 82 -7.47 6.13 5.62
CA ALA A 82 -8.93 6.02 5.57
C ALA A 82 -9.41 4.88 4.65
N ALA A 83 -8.73 4.67 3.52
CA ALA A 83 -9.00 3.54 2.63
C ALA A 83 -8.71 2.20 3.32
N ALA A 84 -7.60 2.09 4.07
CA ALA A 84 -7.27 0.88 4.81
C ALA A 84 -8.29 0.59 5.93
N ASP A 85 -8.78 1.65 6.59
CA ASP A 85 -9.84 1.52 7.61
C ASP A 85 -11.19 1.12 7.02
N HIS A 86 -11.49 1.57 5.80
CA HIS A 86 -12.70 1.19 5.07
C HIS A 86 -12.64 -0.24 4.53
N ALA A 87 -11.45 -0.77 4.23
CA ALA A 87 -11.28 -2.10 3.67
C ALA A 87 -11.70 -3.20 4.66
N GLY A 88 -12.50 -4.17 4.18
CA GLY A 88 -12.76 -5.39 4.91
C GLY A 88 -11.54 -6.34 4.95
N PRO A 89 -11.58 -7.41 5.77
CA PRO A 89 -10.53 -8.43 5.78
C PRO A 89 -10.34 -9.06 4.39
N GLY A 90 -9.11 -9.01 3.87
CA GLY A 90 -8.79 -9.51 2.54
C GLY A 90 -9.32 -8.61 1.43
N GLU A 91 -9.52 -7.32 1.69
CA GLU A 91 -9.90 -6.32 0.70
C GLU A 91 -8.82 -5.24 0.52
N ILE A 92 -8.83 -4.63 -0.66
CA ILE A 92 -8.00 -3.51 -1.09
C ILE A 92 -8.96 -2.39 -1.43
N VAL A 93 -8.85 -1.22 -0.79
CA VAL A 93 -9.60 -0.02 -1.19
C VAL A 93 -8.67 0.93 -1.93
N LEU A 94 -9.08 1.34 -3.13
CA LEU A 94 -8.35 2.30 -3.94
C LEU A 94 -8.95 3.70 -3.83
N ASP A 95 -8.08 4.68 -3.58
CA ASP A 95 -8.33 6.11 -3.72
C ASP A 95 -7.15 6.79 -4.42
N ALA A 96 -6.87 6.30 -5.62
CA ALA A 96 -5.82 6.78 -6.50
C ALA A 96 -6.44 7.41 -7.77
N GLU A 97 -5.77 8.44 -8.27
CA GLU A 97 -6.20 9.17 -9.46
C GLU A 97 -6.27 8.24 -10.68
N GLY A 98 -7.34 8.38 -11.47
CA GLY A 98 -7.58 7.55 -12.65
C GLY A 98 -8.07 6.13 -12.36
N LEU A 99 -8.21 5.73 -11.09
CA LEU A 99 -8.69 4.40 -10.69
C LEU A 99 -10.10 4.44 -10.10
N PRO A 100 -10.91 3.38 -10.29
CA PRO A 100 -12.21 3.27 -9.67
C PRO A 100 -12.09 3.21 -8.14
N ARG A 101 -12.93 3.98 -7.45
CA ARG A 101 -13.02 3.94 -5.99
C ARG A 101 -13.91 2.79 -5.54
N GLY A 102 -13.46 2.07 -4.51
CA GLY A 102 -14.25 1.00 -3.89
C GLY A 102 -13.39 -0.12 -3.31
N PRO A 103 -14.01 -1.10 -2.65
CA PRO A 103 -13.34 -2.32 -2.19
C PRO A 103 -13.15 -3.31 -3.35
N PHE A 104 -11.95 -3.86 -3.42
CA PHE A 104 -11.54 -4.89 -4.37
C PHE A 104 -10.93 -6.07 -3.61
N ARG A 105 -10.90 -7.23 -4.24
CA ARG A 105 -10.07 -8.37 -3.79
C ARG A 105 -8.90 -8.55 -4.73
N ALA A 106 -7.82 -9.14 -4.25
CA ALA A 106 -6.69 -9.47 -5.10
C ALA A 106 -7.14 -10.38 -6.26
N GLY A 107 -6.99 -9.90 -7.49
CA GLY A 107 -7.45 -10.60 -8.67
C GLY A 107 -6.93 -9.95 -9.97
N PRO A 108 -7.12 -10.62 -11.12
CA PRO A 108 -6.63 -10.15 -12.41
C PRO A 108 -7.12 -8.73 -12.75
N GLN A 109 -8.39 -8.46 -12.45
CA GLN A 109 -9.05 -7.18 -12.70
C GLN A 109 -8.31 -6.00 -12.04
N LEU A 110 -7.86 -6.15 -10.78
CA LEU A 110 -7.17 -5.08 -10.07
C LEU A 110 -5.75 -4.84 -10.61
N VAL A 111 -5.09 -5.91 -11.08
CA VAL A 111 -3.79 -5.82 -11.72
C VAL A 111 -3.91 -5.13 -13.08
N GLU A 112 -4.90 -5.50 -13.90
CA GLU A 112 -5.18 -4.85 -15.19
C GLU A 112 -5.53 -3.37 -15.00
N LEU A 113 -6.40 -3.06 -14.03
CA LEU A 113 -6.80 -1.69 -13.69
C LEU A 113 -5.60 -0.83 -13.29
N ALA A 114 -4.64 -1.38 -12.55
CA ALA A 114 -3.54 -0.61 -12.02
C ALA A 114 -2.27 -0.61 -12.87
N CYS A 115 -2.02 -1.68 -13.63
CA CYS A 115 -0.76 -1.89 -14.36
C CYS A 115 -0.90 -1.73 -15.89
N GLY A 116 -2.11 -1.75 -16.44
CA GLY A 116 -2.29 -1.94 -17.88
C GLY A 116 -1.73 -3.29 -18.35
N ASP A 117 -1.38 -3.41 -19.63
CA ASP A 117 -0.90 -4.66 -20.26
C ASP A 117 0.54 -5.06 -19.86
N GLU A 118 1.27 -4.22 -19.11
CA GLU A 118 2.67 -4.50 -18.75
C GLU A 118 2.81 -4.98 -17.30
N VAL A 119 3.24 -6.23 -17.13
CA VAL A 119 3.77 -6.74 -15.86
C VAL A 119 5.04 -5.95 -15.53
N LEU A 120 4.96 -5.12 -14.49
CA LEU A 120 6.09 -4.29 -14.06
C LEU A 120 7.27 -5.16 -13.60
N ALA A 121 8.38 -5.11 -14.34
CA ALA A 121 9.68 -5.53 -13.82
C ALA A 121 10.09 -4.57 -12.68
N PRO A 122 10.64 -5.06 -11.55
CA PRO A 122 11.08 -4.20 -10.45
C PRO A 122 12.06 -3.14 -10.97
N ASP A 123 11.78 -1.87 -10.68
CA ASP A 123 12.76 -0.81 -10.91
C ASP A 123 14.03 -1.16 -10.12
N PRO A 124 15.23 -0.98 -10.72
CA PRO A 124 16.48 -1.20 -9.99
C PRO A 124 16.48 -0.29 -8.77
N ILE A 125 16.74 -0.89 -7.61
CA ILE A 125 17.00 -0.15 -6.38
C ILE A 125 18.27 0.68 -6.64
N PRO A 126 18.24 2.03 -6.51
CA PRO A 126 19.43 2.85 -6.69
C PRO A 126 20.51 2.53 -5.65
#